data_AF-A0A1J3FDH4-F1
#
_entry.id   AF-A0A1J3FDH4-F1
#
_cell.length_a   1.000
_cell.length_b   1.000
_cell.length_c   1.000
_cell.angle_alpha   90.00
_cell.angle_beta   90.00
_cell.angle_gamma   90.00
#
_symmetry.space_group_name_H-M   'P 1'
#
loop_
_entity.id
_entity.type
_entity.pdbx_description
1 polymer ?
#
loop_
_entity_poly.entity_id
_entity_poly.type
_entity_poly.pdbx_seq_one_letter_code
_entity_poly.pdbx_strand_id
1 'polypeptide(L)'
;PKFAGYGCVKIADCGGKMAVCWTKYFRASGYKESRIWCVVIALERRNGDDEDDEEIWGTVEWIDPLLTVPNSCTIECVLAASV
;
A
#
# COMPACT_ATOMS: atom_id res chain seq x y z
N PRO A 1 -1.15 3.67 9.09
CA PRO A 1 -2.36 3.92 8.24
C PRO A 1 -3.57 3.13 8.76
N LYS A 2 -4.79 3.68 8.69
CA LYS A 2 -6.02 2.91 9.00
C LYS A 2 -6.66 2.47 7.68
N PHE A 3 -6.74 1.15 7.46
CA PHE A 3 -7.42 0.58 6.31
C PHE A 3 -8.92 0.47 6.61
N ALA A 4 -9.78 0.86 5.67
CA ALA A 4 -11.21 0.64 5.82
C ALA A 4 -11.50 -0.85 5.64
N GLY A 5 -12.41 -1.43 6.44
CA GLY A 5 -12.71 -2.88 6.43
C GLY A 5 -13.24 -3.45 5.10
N TYR A 6 -13.59 -2.58 4.14
CA TYR A 6 -14.04 -2.95 2.78
C TYR A 6 -13.12 -2.43 1.66
N GLY A 7 -11.97 -1.85 2.01
CA GLY A 7 -11.01 -1.34 1.02
C GLY A 7 -10.12 -2.44 0.46
N CYS A 8 -9.85 -2.43 -0.85
CA CYS A 8 -8.84 -3.28 -1.43
C CYS A 8 -7.47 -2.84 -0.91
N VAL A 9 -6.65 -3.80 -0.43
CA VAL A 9 -5.25 -3.57 -0.08
C VAL A 9 -4.40 -4.56 -0.85
N LYS A 10 -3.35 -4.08 -1.52
CA LYS A 10 -2.40 -4.88 -2.28
C LYS A 10 -0.98 -4.50 -1.88
N ILE A 11 -0.10 -5.48 -1.82
CA ILE A 11 1.31 -5.31 -1.47
C ILE A 11 2.14 -5.84 -2.64
N ALA A 12 3.19 -5.13 -3.02
CA ALA A 12 4.11 -5.52 -4.09
C ALA A 12 5.55 -5.09 -3.76
N ASP A 13 6.52 -5.76 -4.38
CA ASP A 13 7.90 -5.27 -4.42
C ASP A 13 8.00 -4.04 -5.33
N CYS A 14 8.72 -3.02 -4.88
CA CYS A 14 9.00 -1.80 -5.62
C CYS A 14 10.48 -1.44 -5.46
N GLY A 15 11.32 -2.04 -6.30
CA GLY A 15 12.76 -1.78 -6.29
C GLY A 15 13.45 -2.21 -4.99
N GLY A 16 13.04 -3.36 -4.43
CA GLY A 16 13.54 -3.87 -3.16
C GLY A 16 12.87 -3.26 -1.92
N LYS A 17 11.84 -2.42 -2.10
CA LYS A 17 11.03 -1.82 -1.04
C LYS A 17 9.60 -2.38 -1.08
N MET A 18 8.89 -2.25 0.02
CA MET A 18 7.50 -2.68 0.10
C MET A 18 6.56 -1.55 -0.34
N ALA A 19 5.88 -1.72 -1.47
CA ALA A 19 4.78 -0.85 -1.87
C ALA A 19 3.45 -1.42 -1.38
N VAL A 20 2.63 -0.59 -0.73
CA VAL A 20 1.27 -0.94 -0.32
C VAL A 20 0.29 0.02 -0.98
N CYS A 21 -0.60 -0.52 -1.81
CA CYS A 21 -1.66 0.22 -2.47
C CYS A 21 -3.01 -0.07 -1.81
N TRP A 22 -3.83 0.95 -1.58
CA TRP A 22 -5.19 0.75 -1.07
C TRP A 22 -6.19 1.75 -1.61
N THR A 23 -7.47 1.39 -1.61
CA THR A 23 -8.56 2.32 -1.95
C THR A 23 -9.13 3.00 -0.71
N LYS A 24 -9.45 4.29 -0.84
CA LYS A 24 -10.16 5.07 0.17
C LYS A 24 -11.35 5.78 -0.46
N TYR A 25 -12.55 5.52 0.07
CA TYR A 25 -13.78 6.16 -0.41
C TYR A 25 -13.67 7.68 -0.42
N PHE A 26 -14.05 8.28 -1.54
CA PHE A 26 -14.08 9.72 -1.72
C PHE A 26 -15.47 10.25 -1.36
N ARG A 27 -15.65 10.67 -0.09
CA ARG A 27 -16.95 11.10 0.45
C ARG A 27 -17.63 12.19 -0.38
N ALA A 28 -16.86 13.13 -0.95
CA ALA A 28 -17.39 14.22 -1.77
C ALA A 28 -18.10 13.73 -3.05
N SER A 29 -17.78 12.52 -3.55
CA SER A 29 -18.48 11.90 -4.68
C SER A 29 -19.83 11.27 -4.31
N GLY A 30 -20.25 11.34 -3.03
CA GLY A 30 -21.38 10.56 -2.54
C GLY A 30 -21.09 9.06 -2.51
N TYR A 31 -19.84 8.67 -2.25
CA TYR A 31 -19.39 7.27 -2.26
C TYR A 31 -19.62 6.59 -3.63
N LYS A 32 -19.35 7.30 -4.71
CA LYS A 32 -19.31 6.72 -6.08
C LYS A 32 -17.88 6.48 -6.56
N GLU A 33 -16.92 7.19 -5.98
CA GLU A 33 -15.51 7.15 -6.32
C GLU A 33 -14.65 6.83 -5.10
N SER A 34 -13.48 6.26 -5.37
CA SER A 34 -12.40 6.00 -4.43
C SER A 34 -11.11 6.62 -4.92
N ARG A 35 -10.26 7.03 -4.00
CA ARG A 35 -8.87 7.36 -4.31
C ARG A 35 -8.00 6.14 -4.04
N ILE A 36 -7.19 5.76 -5.02
CA ILE A 36 -6.09 4.83 -4.84
C ILE A 36 -4.97 5.60 -4.16
N TRP A 37 -4.50 5.08 -3.04
CA TRP A 37 -3.32 5.55 -2.33
C TRP A 37 -2.22 4.51 -2.50
N CYS A 38 -0.98 4.98 -2.50
CA CYS A 38 0.19 4.13 -2.41
C CYS A 38 1.13 4.66 -1.34
N VAL A 39 1.76 3.75 -0.61
CA VAL A 39 2.86 4.02 0.31
C VAL A 39 4.02 3.11 -0.06
N VAL A 40 5.23 3.65 -0.08
CA VAL A 40 6.47 2.88 -0.24
C VAL A 40 7.21 2.91 1.10
N ILE A 41 7.55 1.72 1.58
CA ILE A 41 8.14 1.48 2.89
C ILE A 41 9.46 0.75 2.69
N ALA A 42 10.55 1.35 3.16
CA ALA A 42 11.82 0.66 3.31
C ALA A 42 11.74 -0.23 4.57
N LEU A 43 12.02 -1.51 4.41
CA LEU A 43 12.05 -2.47 5.52
C LEU A 43 13.50 -2.70 5.95
N GLU A 44 13.74 -2.73 7.25
CA GLU A 44 15.01 -3.15 7.83
C GLU A 44 14.78 -4.23 8.87
N ARG A 45 15.67 -5.23 8.91
CA ARG A 45 15.73 -6.22 9.99
C ARG A 45 16.71 -5.71 11.02
N ARG A 46 16.29 -5.65 12.29
CA ARG A 46 17.19 -5.44 13.42
C ARG A 46 17.30 -6.72 14.20
N ASN A 47 18.54 -7.06 14.51
CA ASN A 47 18.81 -8.04 15.56
C ASN A 47 18.81 -7.26 16.86
N GLY A 48 17.95 -7.67 17.80
CA GLY A 48 18.03 -7.21 19.18
C GLY A 48 19.30 -7.72 19.86
N ASP A 49 19.44 -7.36 21.13
CA ASP A 49 20.60 -7.75 21.95
C ASP A 49 20.56 -9.26 22.30
N ASP A 50 19.39 -9.89 22.21
CA ASP A 50 19.16 -11.33 22.40
C ASP A 50 18.83 -12.02 21.06
N GLU A 51 19.25 -13.28 20.88
CA GLU A 51 19.09 -14.04 19.61
C GLU A 51 17.62 -14.29 19.20
N ASP A 52 16.67 -14.11 20.11
CA ASP A 52 15.23 -14.29 19.88
C ASP A 52 14.51 -12.97 19.50
N ASP A 53 15.21 -11.83 19.48
CA ASP A 53 14.63 -10.49 19.27
C ASP A 53 14.85 -9.95 17.85
N GLU A 54 14.62 -10.77 16.83
CA GLU A 54 14.68 -10.29 15.43
C GLU A 54 13.39 -9.48 15.10
N GLU A 55 13.52 -8.16 14.97
CA GLU A 55 12.40 -7.26 14.69
C GLU A 55 12.49 -6.69 13.26
N ILE A 56 11.33 -6.54 12.60
CA ILE A 56 11.24 -5.88 11.29
C ILE A 56 10.67 -4.48 11.48
N TRP A 57 11.47 -3.47 11.13
CA TRP A 57 11.08 -2.07 11.17
C TRP A 57 10.73 -1.59 9.75
N GLY A 58 9.82 -0.61 9.67
CA GLY A 58 9.41 -0.01 8.40
C GLY A 58 9.48 1.50 8.43
N THR A 59 10.25 2.09 7.52
CA THR A 59 10.32 3.54 7.32
C THR A 59 9.51 3.92 6.09
N VAL A 60 8.52 4.81 6.26
CA VAL A 60 7.74 5.35 5.15
C VAL A 60 8.59 6.36 4.37
N GLU A 61 8.92 6.05 3.13
CA GLU A 61 9.67 6.97 2.26
C GLU A 61 8.76 7.85 1.41
N TRP A 62 7.60 7.33 1.01
CA TRP A 62 6.66 8.05 0.15
C TRP A 62 5.23 7.60 0.42
N ILE A 63 4.29 8.54 0.41
CA ILE A 63 2.86 8.29 0.54
C ILE A 63 2.06 9.36 -0.20
N ASP A 64 1.23 8.97 -1.17
CA ASP A 64 0.42 9.92 -1.96
C ASP A 64 -0.84 9.23 -2.53
N PRO A 65 -1.97 9.95 -2.70
CA PRO A 65 -3.01 9.56 -3.63
C PRO A 65 -2.49 9.54 -5.08
N LEU A 66 -2.64 8.39 -5.74
CA LEU A 66 -2.27 8.21 -7.15
C LEU A 66 -3.38 8.62 -8.12
N LEU A 67 -4.60 8.11 -7.90
CA LEU A 67 -5.67 8.22 -8.87
C LEU A 67 -7.05 8.18 -8.21
N THR A 68 -8.01 8.90 -8.77
CA THR A 68 -9.43 8.75 -8.44
C THR A 68 -10.07 7.79 -9.43
N VAL A 69 -10.73 6.75 -8.93
CA VAL A 69 -11.35 5.69 -9.70
C VAL A 69 -12.80 5.45 -9.25
N PRO A 70 -13.67 4.89 -10.11
CA PRO A 70 -14.96 4.37 -9.67
C PRO A 70 -14.82 3.40 -8.49
N ASN A 71 -15.80 3.37 -7.59
CA ASN A 71 -15.78 2.48 -6.43
C ASN A 71 -15.77 0.98 -6.76
N SER A 72 -16.17 0.61 -7.97
CA SER A 72 -16.14 -0.77 -8.46
C SER A 72 -14.75 -1.22 -8.93
N CYS A 73 -13.76 -0.32 -9.00
CA CYS A 73 -12.40 -0.68 -9.43
C CYS A 73 -11.67 -1.53 -8.39
N THR A 74 -11.03 -2.60 -8.86
CA THR A 74 -10.11 -3.42 -8.08
C THR A 74 -8.66 -3.02 -8.40
N ILE A 75 -7.77 -3.17 -7.41
CA ILE A 75 -6.33 -3.04 -7.62
C ILE A 75 -5.81 -4.43 -7.95
N GLU A 76 -5.15 -4.59 -9.10
CA GLU A 76 -4.50 -5.84 -9.50
C GLU A 76 -2.99 -5.66 -9.56
N CYS A 77 -2.23 -6.67 -9.10
CA CYS A 77 -0.78 -6.69 -9.22
C CYS A 77 -0.41 -7.45 -10.49
N VAL A 78 0.20 -6.76 -11.46
CA VAL A 78 0.66 -7.37 -12.71
C VAL A 78 2.13 -7.76 -12.56
N LEU A 79 2.43 -9.04 -12.75
CA LEU A 79 3.80 -9.57 -12.64
C LEU A 79 4.69 -9.21 -13.85
N ALA A 80 4.09 -8.99 -15.02
CA ALA A 80 4.78 -8.56 -16.22
C ALA A 80 3.79 -7.85 -17.16
N ALA A 81 4.20 -6.70 -17.71
CA ALA A 81 3.51 -6.05 -18.82
C ALA A 81 4.42 -6.16 -20.05
N SER A 82 3.95 -6.85 -21.10
CA SER A 82 4.60 -6.84 -22.41
C SER A 82 4.01 -5.73 -23.27
N VAL A 83 4.87 -4.97 -23.94
CA VAL A 83 4.48 -4.00 -24.99
C VAL A 83 4.55 -4.67 -26.35
#